data_AF-A0A8H4WV07-F1
#
_entry.id   AF-A0A8H4WV07-F1
#
_cell.length_a   1.000
_cell.length_b   1.000
_cell.length_c   1.000
_cell.angle_alpha   90.00
_cell.angle_beta   90.00
_cell.angle_gamma   90.00
#
_symmetry.space_group_name_H-M   'P 1'
#
loop_
_entity.id
_entity.type
_entity.pdbx_description
1 polymer ?
#
loop_
_entity_poly.entity_id
_entity_poly.type
_entity_poly.pdbx_seq_one_letter_code
_entity_poly.pdbx_strand_id
1 'polypeptide(L)'
;MSAQISANNGVPETIVKMWEDDFELLRPLVTRVETDFSRFIMLVAQLEVQAYYYISPPDQRPNFTLNTLRTYNTSQNLINTALVLESTCQLLTHSPHWVYRALVDASCILLSTLHSTAAPKHLSSSDAEVVAAQVLSLLKTCSVRDNDLPTRGSIILETFWSVRHLLPKWDIPVGAWPDRIGAATSYWCLTAFKNALQEAKNITDGTQKGIDAFRSNNGDNNDSTVNANTGINGQEQTMDSAIDPLQGIDWSMIIDDFGWIGEGPVFLGPA
;
A
#
# COMPACT_ATOMS: atom_id res chain seq x y z
N MET A 1 -24.43 8.91 -3.60
CA MET A 1 -23.29 8.39 -2.80
C MET A 1 -23.17 9.09 -1.46
N SER A 2 -22.86 10.40 -1.36
CA SER A 2 -22.77 11.13 -0.08
C SER A 2 -24.02 11.04 0.83
N ALA A 3 -25.23 11.02 0.24
CA ALA A 3 -26.48 10.83 1.00
C ALA A 3 -26.56 9.48 1.74
N GLN A 4 -25.99 8.40 1.17
CA GLN A 4 -25.97 7.08 1.82
C GLN A 4 -25.02 7.09 3.02
N ILE A 5 -23.83 7.65 2.84
CA ILE A 5 -22.80 7.78 3.88
C ILE A 5 -23.35 8.55 5.08
N SER A 6 -24.03 9.67 4.82
CA SER A 6 -24.60 10.53 5.86
C SER A 6 -25.75 9.86 6.62
N ALA A 7 -26.54 9.01 5.95
CA ALA A 7 -27.71 8.36 6.55
C ALA A 7 -27.38 7.08 7.31
N ASN A 8 -26.39 6.31 6.85
CA ASN A 8 -26.09 4.97 7.36
C ASN A 8 -24.72 4.84 8.04
N ASN A 9 -23.98 5.96 8.18
CA ASN A 9 -22.57 5.95 8.60
C ASN A 9 -21.71 5.04 7.69
N GLY A 10 -22.04 4.93 6.40
CA GLY A 10 -21.48 3.95 5.50
C GLY A 10 -22.30 3.77 4.21
N VAL A 11 -21.92 2.78 3.39
CA VAL A 11 -22.73 2.31 2.26
C VAL A 11 -23.00 0.81 2.43
N PRO A 12 -24.27 0.39 2.60
CA PRO A 12 -24.59 -1.02 2.77
C PRO A 12 -24.08 -1.86 1.60
N GLU A 13 -23.58 -3.06 1.89
CA GLU A 13 -23.01 -3.95 0.87
C GLU A 13 -23.98 -4.25 -0.27
N THR A 14 -25.27 -4.40 0.04
CA THR A 14 -26.34 -4.63 -0.94
C THR A 14 -26.49 -3.48 -1.92
N ILE A 15 -26.24 -2.24 -1.48
CA ILE A 15 -26.30 -1.04 -2.33
C ILE A 15 -25.09 -0.98 -3.26
N VAL A 16 -23.88 -1.27 -2.74
CA VAL A 16 -22.68 -1.34 -3.59
C VAL A 16 -22.82 -2.44 -4.64
N LYS A 17 -23.34 -3.61 -4.24
CA LYS A 17 -23.62 -4.71 -5.16
C LYS A 17 -24.63 -4.32 -6.25
N MET A 18 -25.70 -3.62 -5.88
CA MET A 18 -26.67 -3.09 -6.84
C MET A 18 -26.00 -2.16 -7.85
N TRP A 19 -25.09 -1.27 -7.42
CA TRP A 19 -24.34 -0.40 -8.33
C TRP A 19 -23.39 -1.17 -9.26
N GLU A 20 -22.75 -2.24 -8.78
CA GLU A 20 -21.96 -3.11 -9.65
C GLU A 20 -22.84 -3.81 -10.69
N ASP A 21 -23.98 -4.35 -10.28
CA ASP A 21 -24.90 -5.04 -11.18
C ASP A 21 -25.47 -4.06 -12.24
N ASP A 22 -25.82 -2.83 -11.84
CA ASP A 22 -26.23 -1.75 -12.75
C ASP A 22 -25.10 -1.35 -13.73
N PHE A 23 -23.86 -1.28 -13.24
CA PHE A 23 -22.70 -0.97 -14.08
C PHE A 23 -22.45 -2.03 -15.15
N GLU A 24 -22.57 -3.32 -14.81
CA GLU A 24 -22.47 -4.42 -15.78
C GLU A 24 -23.57 -4.34 -16.85
N LEU A 25 -24.80 -3.94 -16.48
CA LEU A 25 -25.89 -3.73 -17.44
C LEU A 25 -25.60 -2.57 -18.40
N LEU A 26 -24.93 -1.51 -17.94
CA LEU A 26 -24.58 -0.34 -18.75
C LEU A 26 -23.34 -0.56 -19.62
N ARG A 27 -22.46 -1.51 -19.26
CA ARG A 27 -21.17 -1.74 -19.94
C ARG A 27 -21.28 -1.87 -21.48
N PRO A 28 -22.24 -2.63 -22.06
CA PRO A 28 -22.39 -2.73 -23.51
C PRO A 28 -22.88 -1.43 -24.17
N LEU A 29 -23.54 -0.55 -23.43
CA LEU A 29 -24.06 0.72 -23.92
C LEU A 29 -22.98 1.81 -23.92
N VAL A 30 -22.07 1.77 -22.94
CA VAL A 30 -20.96 2.73 -22.80
C VAL A 30 -19.81 2.38 -23.73
N THR A 31 -19.61 1.10 -24.02
CA THR A 31 -18.46 0.62 -24.82
C THR A 31 -18.93 0.04 -26.16
N ARG A 32 -19.05 0.90 -27.17
CA ARG A 32 -19.46 0.47 -28.52
C ARG A 32 -18.40 -0.41 -29.22
N VAL A 33 -17.12 -0.19 -28.91
CA VAL A 33 -15.97 -0.96 -29.42
C VAL A 33 -15.05 -1.27 -28.25
N GLU A 34 -14.75 -2.53 -28.04
CA GLU A 34 -13.82 -2.95 -27.00
C GLU A 34 -12.37 -2.72 -27.46
N THR A 35 -11.74 -1.73 -26.85
CA THR A 35 -10.29 -1.44 -26.94
C THR A 35 -9.64 -1.56 -25.57
N ASP A 36 -8.31 -1.70 -25.52
CA ASP A 36 -7.57 -1.72 -24.25
C ASP A 36 -7.82 -0.44 -23.43
N PHE A 37 -7.94 0.70 -24.10
CA PHE A 37 -8.27 1.96 -23.43
C PHE A 37 -9.70 1.95 -22.87
N SER A 38 -10.69 1.46 -23.62
CA SER A 38 -12.04 1.33 -23.07
C SER A 38 -12.11 0.36 -21.90
N ARG A 39 -11.35 -0.75 -21.96
CA ARG A 39 -11.22 -1.72 -20.85
C ARG A 39 -10.60 -1.05 -19.63
N PHE A 40 -9.57 -0.24 -19.82
CA PHE A 40 -8.98 0.56 -18.75
C PHE A 40 -10.01 1.47 -18.09
N ILE A 41 -10.80 2.23 -18.85
CA ILE A 41 -11.86 3.10 -18.29
C ILE A 41 -12.90 2.29 -17.54
N MET A 42 -13.33 1.13 -18.08
CA MET A 42 -14.31 0.27 -17.41
C MET A 42 -13.77 -0.29 -16.09
N LEU A 43 -12.50 -0.68 -16.03
CA LEU A 43 -11.85 -1.15 -14.80
C LEU A 43 -11.71 -0.03 -13.76
N VAL A 44 -11.40 1.20 -14.18
CA VAL A 44 -11.38 2.37 -13.28
C VAL A 44 -12.75 2.60 -12.66
N ALA A 45 -13.80 2.64 -13.49
CA ALA A 45 -15.17 2.85 -13.01
C ALA A 45 -15.64 1.71 -12.08
N GLN A 46 -15.31 0.46 -12.44
CA GLN A 46 -15.61 -0.69 -11.59
C GLN A 46 -14.90 -0.61 -10.24
N LEU A 47 -13.61 -0.22 -10.22
CA LEU A 47 -12.86 -0.06 -8.99
C LEU A 47 -13.42 1.06 -8.11
N GLU A 48 -13.85 2.17 -8.72
CA GLU A 48 -14.46 3.30 -8.00
C GLU A 48 -15.77 2.88 -7.30
N VAL A 49 -16.62 2.08 -7.96
CA VAL A 49 -17.82 1.50 -7.33
C VAL A 49 -17.42 0.54 -6.20
N GLN A 50 -16.46 -0.35 -6.46
CA GLN A 50 -16.04 -1.36 -5.48
C GLN A 50 -15.36 -0.76 -4.24
N ALA A 51 -14.69 0.39 -4.35
CA ALA A 51 -14.10 1.08 -3.20
C ALA A 51 -15.13 1.44 -2.12
N TYR A 52 -16.42 1.54 -2.47
CA TYR A 52 -17.49 1.80 -1.49
C TYR A 52 -17.72 0.66 -0.50
N TYR A 53 -17.26 -0.56 -0.80
CA TYR A 53 -17.25 -1.66 0.19
C TYR A 53 -16.41 -1.33 1.44
N TYR A 54 -15.51 -0.36 1.34
CA TYR A 54 -14.59 0.02 2.41
C TYR A 54 -15.02 1.24 3.23
N ILE A 55 -16.12 1.90 2.85
CA ILE A 55 -16.59 3.10 3.55
C ILE A 55 -17.33 2.75 4.83
N SER A 56 -18.12 1.67 4.83
CA SER A 56 -18.83 1.22 6.03
C SER A 56 -17.86 0.77 7.12
N PRO A 57 -18.15 0.89 8.41
CA PRO A 57 -17.34 0.36 9.50
C PRO A 57 -17.06 -1.16 9.36
N PRO A 58 -15.92 -1.69 9.85
CA PRO A 58 -15.56 -3.11 9.70
C PRO A 58 -16.61 -4.10 10.20
N ASP A 59 -17.32 -3.77 11.29
CA ASP A 59 -18.41 -4.57 11.86
C ASP A 59 -19.64 -4.70 10.94
N GLN A 60 -19.73 -3.84 9.92
CA GLN A 60 -20.83 -3.81 8.95
C GLN A 60 -20.42 -4.41 7.59
N ARG A 61 -19.30 -5.13 7.51
CA ARG A 61 -18.78 -5.74 6.27
C ARG A 61 -18.80 -7.28 6.36
N PRO A 62 -19.96 -7.94 6.25
CA PRO A 62 -20.04 -9.39 6.44
C PRO A 62 -19.23 -10.19 5.40
N ASN A 63 -19.13 -9.73 4.16
CA ASN A 63 -18.34 -10.39 3.11
C ASN A 63 -17.00 -9.69 2.82
N PHE A 64 -16.40 -9.06 3.84
CA PHE A 64 -15.24 -8.18 3.65
C PHE A 64 -14.07 -8.83 2.91
N THR A 65 -13.70 -10.06 3.28
CA THR A 65 -12.62 -10.80 2.60
C THR A 65 -12.96 -11.07 1.14
N LEU A 66 -14.19 -11.50 0.85
CA LEU A 66 -14.62 -11.77 -0.52
C LEU A 66 -14.59 -10.49 -1.38
N ASN A 67 -15.15 -9.40 -0.88
CA ASN A 67 -15.19 -8.13 -1.61
C ASN A 67 -13.77 -7.55 -1.78
N THR A 68 -12.88 -7.77 -0.80
CA THR A 68 -11.45 -7.43 -0.93
C THR A 68 -10.75 -8.25 -2.01
N LEU A 69 -11.05 -9.54 -2.13
CA LEU A 69 -10.47 -10.35 -3.22
C LEU A 69 -11.01 -9.92 -4.59
N ARG A 70 -12.27 -9.48 -4.66
CA ARG A 70 -12.86 -8.94 -5.90
C ARG A 70 -12.17 -7.64 -6.32
N THR A 71 -12.01 -6.69 -5.39
CA THR A 71 -11.31 -5.42 -5.66
C THR A 71 -9.82 -5.65 -5.96
N TYR A 72 -9.17 -6.63 -5.32
CA TYR A 72 -7.81 -7.04 -5.62
C TYR A 72 -7.67 -7.46 -7.09
N ASN A 73 -8.56 -8.34 -7.57
CA ASN A 73 -8.54 -8.79 -8.95
C ASN A 73 -8.81 -7.65 -9.94
N THR A 74 -9.79 -6.78 -9.64
CA THR A 74 -10.04 -5.56 -10.46
C THR A 74 -8.81 -4.67 -10.51
N SER A 75 -8.16 -4.44 -9.37
CA SER A 75 -6.94 -3.62 -9.25
C SER A 75 -5.78 -4.20 -10.04
N GLN A 76 -5.58 -5.52 -9.97
CA GLN A 76 -4.53 -6.21 -10.72
C GLN A 76 -4.78 -6.11 -12.24
N ASN A 77 -6.02 -6.34 -12.68
CA ASN A 77 -6.40 -6.17 -14.07
C ASN A 77 -6.22 -4.72 -14.55
N LEU A 78 -6.54 -3.74 -13.71
CA LEU A 78 -6.36 -2.33 -14.01
C LEU A 78 -4.88 -1.99 -14.22
N ILE A 79 -4.00 -2.39 -13.30
CA ILE A 79 -2.55 -2.16 -13.42
C ILE A 79 -1.98 -2.85 -14.65
N ASN A 80 -2.33 -4.12 -14.89
CA ASN A 80 -1.85 -4.84 -16.06
C ASN A 80 -2.29 -4.15 -17.36
N THR A 81 -3.55 -3.70 -17.44
CA THR A 81 -4.06 -2.97 -18.61
C THR A 81 -3.34 -1.62 -18.78
N ALA A 82 -3.07 -0.91 -17.68
CA ALA A 82 -2.35 0.35 -17.68
C ALA A 82 -0.90 0.18 -18.19
N LEU A 83 -0.21 -0.88 -17.77
CA LEU A 83 1.15 -1.21 -18.23
C LEU A 83 1.17 -1.59 -19.72
N VAL A 84 0.14 -2.28 -20.22
CA VAL A 84 -0.01 -2.55 -21.66
C VAL A 84 -0.20 -1.23 -22.43
N LEU A 85 -1.07 -0.34 -21.95
CA LEU A 85 -1.29 0.97 -22.55
C LEU A 85 -0.05 1.86 -22.48
N GLU A 86 0.74 1.77 -21.41
CA GLU A 86 2.03 2.45 -21.36
C GLU A 86 2.98 1.95 -22.45
N SER A 87 3.10 0.63 -22.61
CA SER A 87 3.99 0.04 -23.62
C SER A 87 3.60 0.34 -25.06
N THR A 88 2.31 0.62 -25.31
CA THR A 88 1.75 0.80 -26.66
C THR A 88 1.52 2.26 -27.03
N CYS A 89 1.14 3.11 -26.09
CA CYS A 89 0.81 4.51 -26.35
C CYS A 89 1.27 5.50 -25.28
N GLN A 90 2.15 5.08 -24.35
CA GLN A 90 2.72 5.95 -23.30
C GLN A 90 1.65 6.64 -22.45
N LEU A 91 0.56 5.92 -22.15
CA LEU A 91 -0.58 6.44 -21.41
C LEU A 91 -0.17 7.14 -20.12
N LEU A 92 0.65 6.50 -19.28
CA LEU A 92 1.02 6.96 -17.95
C LEU A 92 1.88 8.21 -18.01
N THR A 93 2.84 8.22 -18.95
CA THR A 93 3.74 9.36 -19.21
C THR A 93 2.97 10.66 -19.50
N HIS A 94 1.79 10.56 -20.10
CA HIS A 94 0.95 11.71 -20.47
C HIS A 94 -0.40 11.73 -19.75
N SER A 95 -0.54 10.94 -18.69
CA SER A 95 -1.85 10.71 -18.09
C SER A 95 -2.35 11.92 -17.31
N PRO A 96 -3.65 12.26 -17.43
CA PRO A 96 -4.26 13.26 -16.55
C PRO A 96 -4.33 12.73 -15.12
N HIS A 97 -4.39 13.64 -14.15
CA HIS A 97 -4.33 13.33 -12.72
C HIS A 97 -5.36 12.28 -12.24
N TRP A 98 -6.54 12.18 -12.86
CA TRP A 98 -7.54 11.19 -12.48
C TRP A 98 -7.09 9.75 -12.76
N VAL A 99 -6.25 9.52 -13.78
CA VAL A 99 -5.64 8.22 -14.07
C VAL A 99 -4.70 7.85 -12.94
N TYR A 100 -3.77 8.73 -12.60
CA TYR A 100 -2.85 8.54 -11.49
C TYR A 100 -3.60 8.20 -10.19
N ARG A 101 -4.65 8.95 -9.87
CA ARG A 101 -5.47 8.71 -8.67
C ARG A 101 -6.07 7.30 -8.65
N ALA A 102 -6.66 6.84 -9.75
CA ALA A 102 -7.22 5.49 -9.84
C ALA A 102 -6.13 4.40 -9.70
N LEU A 103 -4.93 4.64 -10.23
CA LEU A 103 -3.80 3.73 -10.12
C LEU A 103 -3.21 3.68 -8.70
N VAL A 104 -3.22 4.79 -7.97
CA VAL A 104 -2.85 4.82 -6.55
C VAL A 104 -3.85 4.03 -5.70
N ASP A 105 -5.16 4.19 -5.94
CA ASP A 105 -6.18 3.39 -5.24
C ASP A 105 -5.95 1.90 -5.49
N ALA A 106 -5.75 1.50 -6.75
CA ALA A 106 -5.46 0.11 -7.12
C ALA A 106 -4.19 -0.42 -6.45
N SER A 107 -3.12 0.38 -6.46
CA SER A 107 -1.83 0.05 -5.87
C SER A 107 -1.94 -0.12 -4.34
N CYS A 108 -2.65 0.78 -3.69
CA CYS A 108 -2.95 0.72 -2.27
C CYS A 108 -3.74 -0.55 -1.93
N ILE A 109 -4.79 -0.88 -2.69
CA ILE A 109 -5.60 -2.09 -2.48
C ILE A 109 -4.74 -3.35 -2.62
N LEU A 110 -3.89 -3.42 -3.64
CA LEU A 110 -3.03 -4.59 -3.88
C LEU A 110 -2.04 -4.81 -2.74
N LEU A 111 -1.22 -3.80 -2.40
CA LEU A 111 -0.18 -3.95 -1.38
C LEU A 111 -0.77 -4.17 0.01
N SER A 112 -1.84 -3.44 0.34
CA SER A 112 -2.55 -3.56 1.61
C SER A 112 -3.18 -4.96 1.75
N THR A 113 -3.80 -5.48 0.70
CA THR A 113 -4.35 -6.85 0.69
C THR A 113 -3.26 -7.90 0.82
N LEU A 114 -2.13 -7.76 0.11
CA LEU A 114 -1.01 -8.71 0.21
C LEU A 114 -0.35 -8.71 1.60
N HIS A 115 -0.36 -7.58 2.30
CA HIS A 115 0.11 -7.47 3.69
C HIS A 115 -0.97 -7.82 4.74
N SER A 116 -2.15 -8.27 4.33
CA SER A 116 -3.23 -8.64 5.24
C SER A 116 -3.45 -10.15 5.36
N THR A 117 -4.35 -10.55 6.25
CA THR A 117 -4.88 -11.91 6.35
C THR A 117 -5.82 -12.28 5.19
N ALA A 118 -6.23 -11.30 4.36
CA ALA A 118 -7.06 -11.50 3.17
C ALA A 118 -6.24 -11.77 1.89
N ALA A 119 -4.91 -11.87 1.98
CA ALA A 119 -4.06 -12.18 0.83
C ALA A 119 -4.52 -13.49 0.13
N PRO A 120 -4.56 -13.53 -1.21
CA PRO A 120 -4.94 -14.74 -1.94
C PRO A 120 -4.05 -15.94 -1.57
N LYS A 121 -4.65 -17.00 -1.04
CA LYS A 121 -3.92 -18.16 -0.45
C LYS A 121 -3.03 -18.93 -1.44
N HIS A 122 -3.25 -18.76 -2.74
CA HIS A 122 -2.49 -19.44 -3.79
C HIS A 122 -1.27 -18.64 -4.27
N LEU A 123 -1.13 -17.38 -3.86
CA LEU A 123 0.02 -16.56 -4.24
C LEU A 123 1.24 -16.92 -3.40
N SER A 124 2.35 -17.20 -4.07
CA SER A 124 3.65 -17.35 -3.43
C SER A 124 4.21 -15.99 -3.02
N SER A 125 5.25 -16.00 -2.19
CA SER A 125 6.00 -14.76 -1.88
C SER A 125 6.58 -14.14 -3.15
N SER A 126 7.01 -14.95 -4.13
CA SER A 126 7.55 -14.45 -5.40
C SER A 126 6.48 -13.72 -6.22
N ASP A 127 5.24 -14.24 -6.24
CA ASP A 127 4.15 -13.59 -6.97
C ASP A 127 3.80 -12.23 -6.35
N ALA A 128 3.83 -12.16 -5.02
CA ALA A 128 3.63 -10.90 -4.30
C ALA A 128 4.72 -9.87 -4.63
N GLU A 129 5.99 -10.28 -4.75
CA GLU A 129 7.09 -9.39 -5.16
C GLU A 129 6.89 -8.87 -6.59
N VAL A 130 6.43 -9.71 -7.51
CA VAL A 130 6.13 -9.29 -8.89
C VAL A 130 5.04 -8.21 -8.90
N VAL A 131 3.95 -8.42 -8.15
CA VAL A 131 2.87 -7.42 -8.05
C VAL A 131 3.38 -6.10 -7.47
N ALA A 132 4.22 -6.15 -6.44
CA ALA A 132 4.80 -4.94 -5.87
C ALA A 132 5.74 -4.23 -6.85
N ALA A 133 6.61 -4.96 -7.56
CA ALA A 133 7.46 -4.38 -8.59
C ALA A 133 6.65 -3.70 -9.70
N GLN A 134 5.54 -4.30 -10.13
CA GLN A 134 4.61 -3.71 -11.10
C GLN A 134 3.99 -2.41 -10.58
N VAL A 135 3.50 -2.39 -9.34
CA VAL A 135 2.97 -1.20 -8.67
C VAL A 135 4.00 -0.08 -8.63
N LEU A 136 5.23 -0.38 -8.21
CA LEU A 136 6.28 0.64 -8.08
C LEU A 136 6.72 1.19 -9.44
N SER A 137 6.87 0.31 -10.44
CA SER A 137 7.17 0.72 -11.81
C SER A 137 6.10 1.66 -12.36
N LEU A 138 4.82 1.27 -12.23
CA LEU A 138 3.66 2.03 -12.68
C LEU A 138 3.63 3.44 -12.09
N LEU A 139 3.79 3.57 -10.78
CA LEU A 139 3.74 4.87 -10.10
C LEU A 139 4.93 5.75 -10.48
N LYS A 140 6.13 5.16 -10.62
CA LYS A 140 7.33 5.88 -11.08
C LYS A 140 7.14 6.42 -12.50
N THR A 141 6.51 5.68 -13.40
CA THR A 141 6.21 6.15 -14.77
C THR A 141 5.22 7.31 -14.83
N CYS A 142 4.36 7.46 -13.82
CA CYS A 142 3.44 8.61 -13.75
C CYS A 142 4.14 9.92 -13.35
N SER A 143 5.40 9.87 -12.90
CA SER A 143 6.15 11.06 -12.47
C SER A 143 6.58 11.90 -13.66
N VAL A 144 6.40 13.21 -13.54
CA VAL A 144 6.78 14.21 -14.55
C VAL A 144 7.87 15.16 -14.04
N ARG A 145 8.16 15.16 -12.73
CA ARG A 145 9.24 15.95 -12.12
C ARG A 145 9.66 15.38 -10.78
N ASP A 146 10.88 15.73 -10.36
CA ASP A 146 11.41 15.36 -9.06
C ASP A 146 10.48 15.80 -7.92
N ASN A 147 10.28 14.88 -6.97
CA ASN A 147 9.46 15.08 -5.77
C ASN A 147 7.97 15.41 -6.03
N ASP A 148 7.43 14.99 -7.17
CA ASP A 148 5.97 15.06 -7.41
C ASP A 148 5.19 13.96 -6.66
N LEU A 149 3.86 14.05 -6.71
CA LEU A 149 2.98 13.12 -6.00
C LEU A 149 3.26 11.65 -6.37
N PRO A 150 3.38 11.27 -7.67
CA PRO A 150 3.79 9.92 -8.05
C PRO A 150 5.11 9.46 -7.43
N THR A 151 6.17 10.26 -7.50
CA THR A 151 7.47 9.92 -6.86
C THR A 151 7.29 9.69 -5.37
N ARG A 152 6.62 10.61 -4.68
CA ARG A 152 6.44 10.55 -3.23
C ARG A 152 5.59 9.35 -2.78
N GLY A 153 4.50 9.08 -3.49
CA GLY A 153 3.68 7.89 -3.26
C GLY A 153 4.46 6.60 -3.50
N SER A 154 5.26 6.54 -4.57
CA SER A 154 6.08 5.36 -4.87
C SER A 154 7.09 5.04 -3.77
N ILE A 155 7.72 6.06 -3.17
CA ILE A 155 8.69 5.89 -2.09
C ILE A 155 8.05 5.34 -0.82
N ILE A 156 6.85 5.81 -0.45
CA ILE A 156 6.13 5.26 0.71
C ILE A 156 5.78 3.79 0.48
N LEU A 157 5.23 3.47 -0.68
CA LEU A 157 4.83 2.10 -1.01
C LEU A 157 6.06 1.18 -1.10
N GLU A 158 7.16 1.65 -1.69
CA GLU A 158 8.43 0.91 -1.80
C GLU A 158 9.05 0.65 -0.44
N THR A 159 9.09 1.67 0.41
CA THR A 159 9.65 1.58 1.77
C THR A 159 8.79 0.67 2.64
N PHE A 160 7.46 0.83 2.59
CA PHE A 160 6.56 -0.08 3.30
C PHE A 160 6.76 -1.51 2.84
N TRP A 161 6.81 -1.73 1.52
CA TRP A 161 6.95 -3.07 0.99
C TRP A 161 8.28 -3.72 1.38
N SER A 162 9.39 -2.98 1.41
CA SER A 162 10.70 -3.55 1.78
C SER A 162 10.75 -4.00 3.25
N VAL A 163 10.07 -3.29 4.16
CA VAL A 163 10.13 -3.56 5.61
C VAL A 163 8.95 -4.36 6.15
N ARG A 164 7.96 -4.65 5.31
CA ARG A 164 6.70 -5.33 5.69
C ARG A 164 6.87 -6.65 6.45
N HIS A 165 8.02 -7.32 6.32
CA HIS A 165 8.31 -8.58 6.99
C HIS A 165 8.57 -8.41 8.50
N LEU A 166 8.88 -7.18 8.94
CA LEU A 166 9.03 -6.81 10.35
C LEU A 166 7.68 -6.57 11.05
N LEU A 167 6.60 -6.46 10.27
CA LEU A 167 5.30 -6.02 10.71
C LEU A 167 4.30 -7.19 10.76
N PRO A 168 3.37 -7.20 11.74
CA PRO A 168 2.30 -8.18 11.76
C PRO A 168 1.35 -7.96 10.57
N LYS A 169 0.78 -9.07 10.06
CA LYS A 169 -0.25 -9.00 9.02
C LYS A 169 -1.49 -8.25 9.54
N TRP A 170 -2.12 -7.47 8.67
CA TRP A 170 -3.33 -6.72 9.01
C TRP A 170 -4.60 -7.57 8.97
N ASP A 171 -5.46 -7.42 9.98
CA ASP A 171 -6.80 -8.01 10.00
C ASP A 171 -7.77 -7.26 9.08
N ILE A 172 -7.61 -5.94 8.97
CA ILE A 172 -8.37 -5.10 8.07
C ILE A 172 -7.55 -4.88 6.80
N PRO A 173 -7.82 -5.61 5.70
CA PRO A 173 -7.04 -5.50 4.49
C PRO A 173 -7.07 -4.13 3.84
N VAL A 174 -8.21 -3.43 3.86
CA VAL A 174 -8.39 -2.12 3.22
C VAL A 174 -9.47 -1.32 3.95
N GLY A 175 -9.28 -0.02 4.09
CA GLY A 175 -10.31 0.91 4.57
C GLY A 175 -10.44 2.13 3.67
N ALA A 176 -11.39 3.00 4.01
CA ALA A 176 -11.61 4.26 3.32
C ALA A 176 -12.09 5.33 4.31
N TRP A 177 -11.72 6.58 4.07
CA TRP A 177 -12.20 7.73 4.84
C TRP A 177 -13.43 8.38 4.19
N PRO A 178 -14.63 8.28 4.79
CA PRO A 178 -15.89 8.76 4.20
C PRO A 178 -15.90 10.27 3.92
N ASP A 179 -15.11 11.06 4.63
CA ASP A 179 -14.96 12.51 4.47
C ASP A 179 -14.05 12.92 3.30
N ARG A 180 -13.36 11.96 2.69
CA ARG A 180 -12.43 12.15 1.56
C ARG A 180 -12.93 11.46 0.28
N ILE A 181 -14.22 11.58 -0.02
CA ILE A 181 -14.83 10.95 -1.22
C ILE A 181 -14.02 11.31 -2.47
N GLY A 182 -13.64 10.29 -3.25
CA GLY A 182 -12.81 10.42 -4.45
C GLY A 182 -11.32 10.14 -4.25
N ALA A 183 -10.83 10.06 -3.01
CA ALA A 183 -9.48 9.56 -2.69
C ALA A 183 -9.46 8.74 -1.37
N ALA A 184 -10.64 8.38 -0.86
CA ALA A 184 -10.85 7.83 0.47
C ALA A 184 -9.98 6.61 0.79
N THR A 185 -9.83 5.70 -0.18
CA THR A 185 -9.04 4.47 -0.05
C THR A 185 -7.54 4.78 -0.03
N SER A 186 -7.05 5.55 -1.01
CA SER A 186 -5.64 5.99 -1.07
C SER A 186 -5.18 6.64 0.24
N TYR A 187 -5.95 7.59 0.78
CA TYR A 187 -5.59 8.27 2.02
C TYR A 187 -5.54 7.34 3.22
N TRP A 188 -6.53 6.45 3.34
CA TRP A 188 -6.56 5.47 4.42
C TRP A 188 -5.32 4.54 4.34
N CYS A 189 -5.04 3.99 3.16
CA CYS A 189 -3.91 3.07 2.98
C CYS A 189 -2.56 3.76 3.18
N LEU A 190 -2.37 4.96 2.63
CA LEU A 190 -1.13 5.72 2.82
C LEU A 190 -0.88 6.06 4.29
N THR A 191 -1.95 6.36 5.04
CA THR A 191 -1.85 6.56 6.49
C THR A 191 -1.53 5.26 7.21
N ALA A 192 -2.13 4.14 6.82
CA ALA A 192 -1.81 2.83 7.37
C ALA A 192 -0.34 2.44 7.12
N PHE A 193 0.17 2.65 5.89
CA PHE A 193 1.57 2.42 5.55
C PHE A 193 2.50 3.31 6.38
N LYS A 194 2.19 4.60 6.49
CA LYS A 194 2.97 5.54 7.32
C LYS A 194 3.04 5.11 8.79
N ASN A 195 1.91 4.71 9.37
CA ASN A 195 1.85 4.24 10.75
C ASN A 195 2.67 2.95 10.94
N ALA A 196 2.57 2.03 9.99
CA ALA A 196 3.34 0.78 10.03
C ALA A 196 4.84 1.03 9.87
N LEU A 197 5.24 2.00 9.04
CA LEU A 197 6.65 2.42 8.94
C LEU A 197 7.16 3.01 10.26
N GLN A 198 6.35 3.82 10.95
CA GLN A 198 6.70 4.34 12.26
C GLN A 198 6.82 3.22 13.31
N GLU A 199 5.97 2.21 13.25
CA GLU A 199 6.05 1.03 14.11
C GLU A 199 7.32 0.21 13.83
N ALA A 200 7.63 -0.06 12.56
CA ALA A 200 8.86 -0.76 12.17
C ALA A 200 10.11 -0.03 12.69
N LYS A 201 10.14 1.31 12.57
CA LYS A 201 11.21 2.13 13.13
C LYS A 201 11.36 1.96 14.64
N ASN A 202 10.25 2.00 15.38
CA ASN A 202 10.27 1.83 16.82
C ASN A 202 10.77 0.44 17.24
N ILE A 203 10.43 -0.61 16.48
CA ILE A 203 10.88 -1.98 16.72
C ILE A 203 12.40 -2.08 16.52
N THR A 204 12.93 -1.53 15.43
CA THR A 204 14.37 -1.54 15.15
C THR A 204 15.14 -0.72 16.19
N ASP A 205 14.69 0.49 16.51
CA ASP A 205 15.33 1.35 17.52
C ASP A 205 15.35 0.68 18.91
N GLY A 206 14.26 0.00 19.28
CA GLY A 206 14.17 -0.77 20.52
C GLY A 206 15.12 -1.97 20.55
N THR A 207 15.22 -2.68 19.42
CA THR A 207 16.13 -3.83 19.26
C THR A 207 17.59 -3.38 19.38
N GLN A 208 17.97 -2.29 18.71
CA GLN A 208 19.32 -1.75 18.77
C GLN A 208 19.70 -1.31 20.19
N LYS A 209 18.81 -0.59 20.90
CA LYS A 209 19.02 -0.22 22.30
C LYS A 209 19.18 -1.42 23.23
N GLY A 210 18.43 -2.50 22.98
CA GLY A 210 18.55 -3.75 23.74
C GLY A 210 19.92 -4.43 23.53
N ILE A 211 20.40 -4.46 22.28
CA ILE A 211 21.72 -4.99 21.93
C ILE A 211 22.82 -4.16 22.58
N ASP A 212 22.72 -2.83 22.53
CA ASP A 212 23.72 -1.93 23.12
C ASP A 212 23.76 -2.04 24.65
N ALA A 213 22.60 -2.18 25.30
CA ALA A 213 22.52 -2.42 26.74
C ALA A 213 23.13 -3.77 27.15
N PHE A 214 22.92 -4.83 26.35
CA PHE A 214 23.53 -6.14 26.59
C PHE A 214 25.05 -6.11 26.42
N ARG A 215 25.55 -5.40 25.40
CA ARG A 215 26.99 -5.19 25.18
C ARG A 215 27.63 -4.37 26.30
N SER A 216 26.96 -3.32 26.77
CA SER A 216 27.45 -2.51 27.89
C SER A 216 27.52 -3.31 29.19
N ASN A 217 26.58 -4.22 29.46
CA ASN A 217 26.60 -5.06 30.66
C ASN A 217 27.67 -6.16 30.65
N ASN A 218 28.14 -6.59 29.47
CA ASN A 218 29.24 -7.55 29.33
C ASN A 218 30.62 -6.89 29.18
N GLY A 219 30.70 -5.56 29.12
CA GLY A 219 31.94 -4.80 28.90
C GLY A 219 32.81 -4.57 30.14
N ASP A 220 32.32 -4.85 31.35
CA ASP A 220 32.98 -4.46 32.61
C ASP A 220 33.64 -5.61 33.40
N ASN A 221 33.74 -6.83 32.84
CA ASN A 221 34.49 -7.92 33.48
C ASN A 221 35.80 -8.21 32.73
N ASN A 222 36.73 -7.26 32.76
CA ASN A 222 38.12 -7.54 32.42
C ASN A 222 39.07 -6.86 33.41
N ASP A 223 39.11 -7.42 34.62
CA ASP A 223 40.32 -7.38 35.42
C ASP A 223 40.49 -8.70 36.18
N SER A 224 41.20 -9.67 35.57
CA SER A 224 42.27 -10.46 36.21
C SER A 224 42.66 -11.69 35.36
N THR A 225 43.91 -11.64 34.89
CA THR A 225 44.81 -12.69 34.39
C THR A 225 44.58 -14.11 34.94
N VAL A 226 44.41 -15.13 34.07
CA VAL A 226 45.13 -16.44 34.14
C VAL A 226 45.23 -17.09 32.74
N ASN A 227 46.41 -17.65 32.48
CA ASN A 227 46.93 -18.31 31.27
C ASN A 227 46.32 -19.68 30.91
N ALA A 228 46.47 -20.03 29.61
CA ALA A 228 46.74 -21.35 29.00
C ALA A 228 45.60 -22.30 28.56
N ASN A 229 45.51 -22.44 27.21
CA ASN A 229 45.25 -23.64 26.39
C ASN A 229 44.25 -24.71 26.85
N THR A 230 43.17 -24.94 26.10
CA THR A 230 43.04 -26.01 25.07
C THR A 230 41.65 -25.95 24.42
N GLY A 231 41.60 -26.25 23.12
CA GLY A 231 40.53 -25.83 22.23
C GLY A 231 39.19 -26.54 22.37
N ILE A 232 38.16 -25.84 21.88
CA ILE A 232 36.95 -26.37 21.26
C ILE A 232 36.60 -25.36 20.16
N ASN A 233 36.44 -25.85 18.93
CA ASN A 233 35.91 -25.09 17.80
C ASN A 233 34.49 -24.62 18.14
N GLY A 234 34.36 -23.42 18.69
CA GLY A 234 33.16 -22.62 18.60
C GLY A 234 33.40 -21.61 17.48
N GLN A 235 32.78 -21.81 16.32
CA GLN A 235 32.55 -20.70 15.42
C GLN A 235 31.73 -19.67 16.20
N GLU A 236 32.39 -18.68 16.78
CA GLU A 236 31.77 -17.38 16.97
C GLU A 236 31.40 -16.92 15.56
N GLN A 237 30.17 -17.24 15.17
CA GLN A 237 29.46 -16.46 14.18
C GLN A 237 29.48 -15.05 14.73
N THR A 238 30.46 -14.26 14.28
CA THR A 238 30.31 -12.82 14.19
C THR A 238 28.91 -12.61 13.63
N MET A 239 27.98 -12.18 14.49
CA MET A 239 26.72 -11.61 14.05
C MET A 239 27.15 -10.52 13.08
N ASP A 240 27.09 -10.82 11.78
CA ASP A 240 27.04 -9.78 10.77
C ASP A 240 26.01 -8.81 11.32
N SER A 241 26.47 -7.63 11.69
CA SER A 241 25.62 -6.50 12.02
C SER A 241 24.75 -6.31 10.80
N ALA A 242 23.59 -6.97 10.82
CA ALA A 242 22.60 -6.92 9.77
C ALA A 242 22.37 -5.44 9.52
N ILE A 243 22.73 -5.01 8.31
CA ILE A 243 22.52 -3.64 7.85
C ILE A 243 21.07 -3.32 8.20
N ASP A 244 20.87 -2.30 9.04
CA ASP A 244 19.53 -1.90 9.43
C ASP A 244 18.73 -1.64 8.14
N PRO A 245 17.64 -2.39 7.87
CA PRO A 245 16.88 -2.24 6.63
C PRO A 245 16.24 -0.85 6.50
N LEU A 246 16.25 -0.05 7.57
CA LEU A 246 15.78 1.32 7.63
C LEU A 246 16.89 2.36 7.43
N GLN A 247 18.16 1.92 7.36
CA GLN A 247 19.32 2.78 7.19
C GLN A 247 19.35 3.35 5.76
N GLY A 248 19.05 4.64 5.62
CA GLY A 248 19.00 5.34 4.33
C GLY A 248 17.59 5.77 3.91
N ILE A 249 16.55 5.46 4.70
CA ILE A 249 15.21 6.00 4.48
C ILE A 249 15.20 7.49 4.85
N ASP A 250 14.76 8.34 3.92
CA ASP A 250 14.44 9.74 4.21
C ASP A 250 13.10 9.82 4.96
N TRP A 251 13.19 9.76 6.29
CA TRP A 251 12.03 9.82 7.18
C TRP A 251 11.29 11.16 7.12
N SER A 252 11.97 12.25 6.78
CA SER A 252 11.32 13.57 6.68
C SER A 252 10.32 13.60 5.53
N MET A 253 10.68 12.97 4.40
CA MET A 253 9.82 12.83 3.23
C MET A 253 8.56 11.98 3.49
N ILE A 254 8.67 10.97 4.36
CA ILE A 254 7.59 10.03 4.70
C ILE A 254 6.70 10.58 5.83
N ILE A 255 7.29 11.21 6.84
CA ILE A 255 6.62 11.61 8.08
C ILE A 255 6.17 13.06 8.06
N ASP A 256 7.00 13.98 7.60
CA ASP A 256 6.76 15.42 7.74
C ASP A 256 6.17 16.03 6.46
N ASP A 257 6.69 15.67 5.28
CA ASP A 257 6.22 16.23 4.02
C ASP A 257 4.83 15.72 3.63
N PHE A 258 4.45 14.53 4.11
CA PHE A 258 3.15 13.89 3.83
C PHE A 258 2.04 14.53 4.68
N GLY A 259 1.96 15.86 4.65
CA GLY A 259 0.91 16.70 5.21
C GLY A 259 -0.42 16.52 4.48
N TRP A 260 -1.03 15.34 4.59
CA TRP A 260 -2.47 15.15 4.34
C TRP A 260 -3.33 15.72 5.47
N ILE A 261 -2.70 16.11 6.59
CA ILE A 261 -3.30 16.69 7.80
C ILE A 261 -3.52 18.20 7.63
N GLY A 262 -3.84 18.64 6.42
CA GLY A 262 -4.40 19.97 6.20
C GLY A 262 -5.90 19.89 6.42
N GLU A 263 -6.45 20.81 7.22
CA GLU A 263 -7.87 21.19 7.17
C GLU A 263 -8.29 21.78 5.80
N GLY A 264 -7.43 21.69 4.76
CA GLY A 264 -7.64 22.20 3.42
C GLY A 264 -7.37 21.16 2.32
N PRO A 265 -7.96 21.34 1.13
CA PRO A 265 -7.93 20.37 0.05
C PRO A 265 -6.56 20.39 -0.65
N VAL A 266 -5.67 19.47 -0.28
CA VAL A 266 -4.37 19.29 -0.96
C VAL A 266 -4.50 18.39 -2.20
N PHE A 267 -5.64 17.69 -2.38
CA PHE A 267 -5.92 16.82 -3.54
C PHE A 267 -6.69 17.49 -4.69
N LEU A 268 -7.21 18.69 -4.44
CA LEU A 268 -7.80 19.49 -5.50
C LEU A 268 -6.70 20.48 -5.89
N GLY A 269 -6.29 20.47 -7.16
CA GLY A 269 -5.43 21.53 -7.69
C GLY A 269 -6.02 22.93 -7.40
N PRO A 270 -5.26 24.00 -7.67
CA PRO A 270 -5.75 25.35 -7.42
C PRO A 270 -7.14 25.53 -8.06
N ALA A 271 -8.07 26.05 -7.26
CA ALA A 271 -9.41 26.43 -7.69
C ALA A 271 -9.37 27.49 -8.81
#